data_AF-A0A3D4BQE3-F1
#
_entry.id   AF-A0A3D4BQE3-F1
#
_cell.length_a   1.000
_cell.length_b   1.000
_cell.length_c   1.000
_cell.angle_alpha   90.00
_cell.angle_beta   90.00
_cell.angle_gamma   90.00
#
_symmetry.space_group_name_H-M   'P 1'
#
loop_
_entity.id
_entity.type
_entity.pdbx_description
1 polymer ?
#
loop_
_entity_poly.entity_id
_entity_poly.type
_entity_poly.pdbx_seq_one_letter_code
_entity_poly.pdbx_strand_id
1 'polypeptide(L)' 'MKNKIIYWGSTGLLSVMMVMSAMAYFTNPEVKEGFNQIGYPGYFRVELGIAKIIGVVVLLIPSLPL' A
#
# COMPACT_ATOMS: atom_id res chain seq x y z
N MET A 1 13.40 24.04 5.09
CA MET A 1 12.73 23.32 6.21
C MET A 1 11.28 22.96 5.91
N LYS A 2 10.43 23.92 5.50
CA LYS A 2 9.01 23.68 5.14
C LYS A 2 8.81 22.52 4.14
N ASN A 3 9.58 22.48 3.05
CA ASN A 3 9.48 21.41 2.04
C ASN A 3 9.80 20.03 2.61
N LYS A 4 10.71 19.93 3.57
CA LYS A 4 11.06 18.65 4.22
C LYS A 4 9.91 18.14 5.10
N ILE A 5 9.24 19.04 5.82
CA ILE A 5 8.08 18.70 6.66
C ILE A 5 6.91 18.25 5.76
N ILE A 6 6.61 19.01 4.70
CA ILE A 6 5.55 18.66 3.75
C ILE A 6 5.84 17.30 3.10
N TYR A 7 7.08 17.09 2.63
CA TYR A 7 7.52 15.83 2.06
C TYR A 7 7.26 14.67 3.02
N TRP A 8 7.89 14.67 4.21
CA TRP A 8 7.77 13.57 5.16
C TRP A 8 6.36 13.40 5.72
N GLY A 9 5.60 14.50 5.86
CA GLY A 9 4.18 14.44 6.23
C GLY A 9 3.36 13.71 5.17
N SER A 10 3.54 14.06 3.89
CA SER A 10 2.84 13.40 2.78
C SER A 10 3.26 11.95 2.58
N THR A 11 4.56 11.65 2.68
CA THR A 11 5.10 10.29 2.57
C THR A 11 4.59 9.40 3.70
N GLY A 12 4.57 9.91 4.94
CA GLY A 12 4.02 9.20 6.09
C GLY A 12 2.53 8.92 5.92
N LEU A 13 1.75 9.93 5.52
CA LEU A 13 0.31 9.78 5.28
C LEU A 13 0.02 8.73 4.19
N LEU A 14 0.69 8.83 3.04
CA LEU A 14 0.56 7.87 1.95
C LEU A 14 0.93 6.46 2.41
N SER A 15 2.01 6.31 3.16
CA SER A 15 2.46 5.02 3.68
C SER A 15 1.42 4.38 4.58
N VAL A 16 0.82 5.15 5.51
CA VAL A 16 -0.25 4.66 6.38
C VAL A 16 -1.48 4.23 5.57
N MET A 17 -1.90 5.03 4.58
CA MET A 17 -3.01 4.67 3.68
C MET A 17 -2.72 3.37 2.91
N MET A 18 -1.49 3.21 2.42
CA MET A 18 -1.06 2.00 1.71
C MET A 18 -1.11 0.77 2.62
N VAL A 19 -0.59 0.85 3.85
CA VAL A 19 -0.66 -0.25 4.83
C VAL A 19 -2.11 -0.60 5.16
N MET A 20 -2.96 0.38 5.46
CA MET A 20 -4.38 0.13 5.75
C MET A 20 -5.07 -0.61 4.58
N SER A 21 -4.82 -0.17 3.34
CA SER A 21 -5.38 -0.84 2.16
C SER A 21 -4.81 -2.25 1.93
N ALA A 22 -3.52 -2.47 2.20
CA ALA A 22 -2.90 -3.79 2.09
C ALA A 22 -3.46 -4.77 3.13
N MET A 23 -3.67 -4.30 4.36
CA MET A 23 -4.33 -5.11 5.40
C MET A 23 -5.74 -5.50 4.99
N ALA A 24 -6.53 -4.54 4.46
CA ALA A 24 -7.86 -4.83 3.95
C ALA A 24 -7.84 -5.86 2.81
N TYR A 25 -6.81 -5.83 1.95
CA TYR A 25 -6.64 -6.87 0.95
C TYR A 25 -6.53 -8.22 1.63
N PHE A 26 -5.67 -8.40 2.63
CA PHE A 26 -5.43 -9.69 3.27
C PHE A 26 -6.59 -10.20 4.15
N THR A 27 -7.32 -9.32 4.82
CA THR A 27 -8.23 -9.72 5.91
C THR A 27 -9.71 -9.49 5.61
N ASN A 28 -10.08 -8.62 4.67
CA ASN A 28 -11.48 -8.27 4.43
C ASN A 28 -12.12 -9.17 3.34
N PRO A 29 -13.15 -9.98 3.69
CA PRO A 29 -13.86 -10.83 2.73
C PRO A 29 -14.57 -10.06 1.62
N GLU A 30 -15.13 -8.88 1.90
CA GLU A 30 -15.81 -8.05 0.90
C GLU A 30 -14.84 -7.55 -0.17
N VAL A 31 -13.63 -7.19 0.25
CA VAL A 31 -12.56 -6.79 -0.69
C VAL A 31 -12.17 -7.97 -1.56
N LYS A 32 -12.00 -9.17 -0.97
CA LYS A 32 -11.73 -10.39 -1.73
C LYS A 32 -12.81 -10.64 -2.79
N GLU A 33 -14.08 -10.51 -2.41
CA GLU A 33 -15.20 -10.71 -3.34
C GLU A 33 -15.25 -9.64 -4.43
N GLY A 34 -14.96 -8.38 -4.10
CA GLY A 34 -14.85 -7.30 -5.09
C GLY A 34 -13.81 -7.60 -6.18
N PHE A 35 -12.66 -8.20 -5.83
CA PHE A 35 -11.66 -8.63 -6.80
C PHE A 35 -12.17 -9.78 -7.71
N ASN A 36 -12.93 -10.72 -7.15
CA ASN A 36 -13.54 -11.81 -7.93
C ASN A 36 -14.58 -11.26 -8.92
N GLN A 37 -15.42 -10.31 -8.50
CA GLN A 37 -16.49 -9.73 -9.31
C GLN A 37 -15.99 -9.00 -10.55
N ILE A 38 -14.81 -8.38 -10.47
CA ILE A 38 -14.15 -7.70 -11.59
C ILE A 38 -13.26 -8.64 -12.43
N GLY A 39 -13.30 -9.94 -12.16
CA GLY A 39 -12.64 -10.99 -12.95
C GLY A 39 -11.16 -11.22 -12.63
N TYR A 40 -10.63 -10.66 -11.54
CA TYR A 40 -9.25 -10.96 -11.13
C TYR A 40 -9.17 -12.27 -10.33
N PRO A 41 -8.09 -13.05 -10.52
CA PRO A 41 -7.89 -14.27 -9.76
C PRO A 41 -7.52 -13.94 -8.30
N GLY A 42 -7.89 -14.82 -7.38
CA GLY A 42 -7.76 -14.57 -5.93
C GLY A 42 -6.33 -14.31 -5.43
N TYR A 43 -5.31 -14.80 -6.14
CA TYR A 43 -3.90 -14.55 -5.80
C TYR A 43 -3.45 -13.11 -6.14
N PHE A 44 -4.06 -12.47 -7.14
CA PHE A 44 -3.67 -11.12 -7.58
C PHE A 44 -3.84 -10.08 -6.47
N ARG A 45 -4.92 -10.19 -5.69
CA ARG A 45 -5.15 -9.38 -4.50
C ARG A 45 -4.00 -9.52 -3.49
N VAL A 46 -3.49 -10.73 -3.30
CA VAL A 46 -2.39 -11.03 -2.36
C VAL A 46 -1.08 -10.43 -2.86
N GLU A 47 -0.77 -10.59 -4.14
CA GLU A 47 0.40 -9.98 -4.80
C GLU A 47 0.37 -8.44 -4.66
N LEU A 48 -0.78 -7.81 -4.93
CA LEU A 48 -0.95 -6.37 -4.74
C LEU A 48 -0.77 -5.92 -3.29
N GLY A 49 -1.25 -6.72 -2.33
CA GLY A 49 -1.05 -6.46 -0.91
C GLY A 49 0.43 -6.47 -0.55
N ILE A 50 1.17 -7.47 -1.01
CA ILE A 50 2.62 -7.59 -0.79
C ILE A 50 3.35 -6.42 -1.46
N ALA A 51 3.00 -6.08 -2.71
CA ALA A 51 3.58 -4.96 -3.43
C ALA A 51 3.38 -3.62 -2.70
N LYS A 52 2.22 -3.40 -2.06
CA LYS A 52 1.99 -2.21 -1.22
C LYS A 52 2.91 -2.17 -0.01
N ILE A 53 3.13 -3.30 0.67
CA ILE A 53 4.07 -3.36 1.82
C ILE A 53 5.49 -3.07 1.36
N ILE A 54 5.94 -3.65 0.24
CA ILE A 54 7.25 -3.34 -0.35
C ILE A 54 7.35 -1.86 -0.69
N GLY A 55 6.32 -1.29 -1.34
CA GLY A 55 6.27 0.13 -1.67
C GLY A 55 6.38 1.04 -0.45
N VAL A 56 5.73 0.69 0.66
CA VAL A 56 5.86 1.43 1.94
C VAL A 56 7.28 1.38 2.47
N VAL A 57 7.92 0.21 2.47
CA VAL A 57 9.33 0.05 2.88
C VAL A 57 10.23 0.93 2.03
N VAL A 58 10.03 0.94 0.71
CA VAL A 58 10.79 1.76 -0.23
C VAL A 58 10.56 3.27 0.01
N LEU A 59 9.32 3.70 0.25
CA LEU A 59 8.99 5.11 0.52
C LEU A 59 9.59 5.63 1.83
N LEU A 60 9.65 4.80 2.87
CA LEU A 60 10.09 5.21 4.21
C LEU A 60 11.61 5.11 4.41
N ILE A 61 12.33 4.41 3.53
CA ILE A 61 13.79 4.30 3.60
C ILE A 61 14.44 5.35 2.69
N PRO A 62 15.00 6.44 3.26
CA PRO A 62 15.52 7.57 2.47
C PRO A 62 16.79 7.26 1.66
N SER A 63 17.46 6.13 1.93
CA SER A 63 18.65 5.70 1.19
C SER A 63 18.34 4.86 -0.04
N LEU A 64 17.08 4.45 -0.24
CA LEU A 64 16.64 3.80 -1.45
C LEU A 64 16.35 4.89 -2.51
N PRO A 65 17.01 4.87 -3.67
CA PRO A 65 16.64 5.77 -4.76
C PRO A 65 15.22 5.41 -5.22
N LEU A 66 14.32 6.39 -5.14
CA LEU A 66 12.97 6.35 -5.72
C LEU A 66 13.02 6.69 -7.21
#